data_AF-H0SVF4-F1
#
_entry.id   AF-H0SVF4-F1
#
_cell.length_a   1.000
_cell.length_b   1.000
_cell.length_c   1.000
_cell.angle_alpha   90.00
_cell.angle_beta   90.00
_cell.angle_gamma   90.00
#
_symmetry.space_group_name_H-M   'P 1'
#
loop_
_entity.id
_entity.type
_entity.pdbx_description
1 polymer ?
#
loop_
_entity_poly.entity_id
_entity_poly.type
_entity_poly.pdbx_seq_one_letter_code
_entity_poly.pdbx_strand_id
1 'polypeptide(L)'
;MSGQFTLRRLATLAPAAIALLCLSSPLLASELVMFERPGCGWCARFNAEIAPIYAKTDEGRALPLRRVDLTQKLPADLAGIDPGAFTPTFVVLDQGHEIGRIRGYPGDAFFFGLLGRIINATSGTPGRS
;
A
#
# COMPACT_ATOMS: atom_id res chain seq x y z
N MET A 1 1.41 68.69 -12.91
CA MET A 1 2.32 67.81 -12.15
C MET A 1 1.77 67.58 -10.75
N SER A 2 1.91 66.35 -10.24
CA SER A 2 1.54 65.86 -8.89
C SER A 2 0.04 65.54 -8.74
N GLY A 3 -0.43 64.28 -8.77
CA GLY A 3 -0.05 63.14 -7.91
C GLY A 3 -0.85 63.26 -6.59
N GLN A 4 -1.63 62.30 -6.09
CA GLN A 4 -1.51 60.85 -6.14
C GLN A 4 -2.88 60.19 -5.85
N PHE A 5 -2.95 58.93 -6.24
CA PHE A 5 -4.10 58.06 -6.32
C PHE A 5 -4.82 57.86 -4.99
N THR A 6 -6.14 58.03 -5.04
CA THR A 6 -7.12 57.63 -4.05
C THR A 6 -6.92 56.16 -3.69
N LEU A 7 -6.36 55.87 -2.51
CA LEU A 7 -6.33 54.52 -1.95
C LEU A 7 -7.78 54.06 -1.73
N ARG A 8 -8.25 53.24 -2.66
CA ARG A 8 -9.48 52.46 -2.53
C ARG A 8 -9.38 51.63 -1.25
N ARG A 9 -10.32 51.86 -0.33
CA ARG A 9 -10.65 50.95 0.77
C ARG A 9 -10.99 49.57 0.19
N LEU A 10 -10.00 48.69 0.14
CA LEU A 10 -10.19 47.25 -0.03
C LEU A 10 -9.88 46.59 1.31
N ALA A 11 -10.72 46.88 2.30
CA ALA A 11 -10.66 46.25 3.62
C ALA A 11 -12.02 45.64 3.90
N THR A 12 -12.16 44.34 3.61
CA THR A 12 -13.04 43.35 4.31
C THR A 12 -13.32 42.12 3.44
N LEU A 13 -12.32 41.30 3.10
CA LEU A 13 -12.52 39.92 2.65
C LEU A 13 -11.26 39.10 2.97
N ALA A 14 -10.98 38.82 4.25
CA ALA A 14 -9.70 38.22 4.64
C ALA A 14 -9.68 37.05 5.67
N PRO A 15 -10.79 36.46 6.18
CA PRO A 15 -10.64 35.24 6.99
C PRO A 15 -11.07 33.92 6.32
N ALA A 16 -11.80 33.92 5.20
CA ALA A 16 -12.38 32.69 4.66
C ALA A 16 -11.40 31.79 3.88
N ALA A 17 -10.25 32.31 3.43
CA ALA A 17 -9.33 31.56 2.57
C ALA A 17 -8.33 30.66 3.35
N ILE A 18 -8.21 30.82 4.67
CA ILE A 18 -7.19 30.11 5.48
C ILE A 18 -7.72 28.78 6.05
N ALA A 19 -9.04 28.59 6.14
CA ALA A 19 -9.64 27.39 6.73
C ALA A 19 -9.61 26.14 5.83
N LEU A 20 -9.24 26.27 4.55
CA LEU A 20 -9.29 25.16 3.57
C LEU A 20 -7.98 24.34 3.47
N LEU A 21 -6.94 24.69 4.23
CA LEU A 21 -5.61 24.10 4.10
C LEU A 21 -5.35 22.86 4.98
N CYS A 22 -6.32 22.39 5.78
CA CYS A 22 -6.04 21.44 6.88
C CYS A 22 -6.71 20.06 6.80
N LEU A 23 -7.32 19.64 5.68
CA LEU A 23 -7.92 18.31 5.55
C LEU A 23 -7.14 17.35 4.63
N SER A 24 -5.80 17.45 4.62
CA SER A 24 -4.96 16.46 3.94
C SER A 24 -4.75 15.24 4.84
N SER A 25 -5.70 14.30 4.82
CA SER A 25 -5.47 12.98 5.42
C SER A 25 -4.40 12.24 4.60
N PRO A 26 -3.38 11.62 5.23
CA PRO A 26 -2.46 10.77 4.51
C PRO A 26 -3.24 9.60 3.91
N LEU A 27 -3.22 9.47 2.58
CA LEU A 27 -3.75 8.29 1.91
C LEU A 27 -2.70 7.18 2.05
N LEU A 28 -3.02 6.14 2.82
CA LEU A 28 -2.13 4.98 2.91
C LEU A 28 -2.19 4.23 1.57
N ALA A 29 -1.04 4.02 0.94
CA ALA A 29 -0.99 3.29 -0.33
C ALA A 29 -1.32 1.80 -0.11
N SER A 30 -1.95 1.17 -1.11
CA SER A 30 -2.13 -0.28 -1.10
C SER A 30 -0.77 -0.95 -1.28
N GLU A 31 -0.49 -2.01 -0.52
CA GLU A 31 0.82 -2.68 -0.53
C GLU A 31 0.70 -4.20 -0.38
N LEU A 32 1.75 -4.90 -0.80
CA LEU A 32 1.91 -6.33 -0.55
C LEU A 32 2.96 -6.54 0.55
N VAL A 33 2.53 -6.93 1.74
CA VAL A 33 3.42 -7.22 2.86
C VAL A 33 3.79 -8.70 2.87
N MET A 34 5.06 -9.02 2.66
CA MET A 34 5.62 -10.36 2.83
C MET A 34 6.19 -10.50 4.25
N PHE A 35 5.56 -11.38 5.04
CA PHE A 35 6.08 -11.81 6.34
C PHE A 35 7.03 -12.99 6.16
N GLU A 36 8.25 -12.87 6.70
CA GLU A 36 9.30 -13.87 6.58
C GLU A 36 10.05 -14.10 7.89
N ARG A 37 10.83 -15.19 7.94
CA ARG A 37 11.74 -15.54 9.05
C ARG A 37 13.06 -16.06 8.49
N PRO A 38 14.17 -15.93 9.25
CA PRO A 38 15.43 -16.60 8.92
C PRO A 38 15.24 -18.11 8.75
N GLY A 39 15.94 -18.70 7.79
CA GLY A 39 15.86 -20.15 7.49
C GLY A 39 14.65 -20.57 6.64
N CYS A 40 13.78 -19.64 6.25
CA CYS A 40 12.64 -19.92 5.38
C CYS A 40 13.08 -20.18 3.91
N GLY A 41 13.18 -21.45 3.51
CA GLY A 41 13.56 -21.83 2.14
C GLY A 41 12.60 -21.32 1.07
N TRP A 42 11.30 -21.28 1.36
CA TRP A 42 10.29 -20.75 0.42
C TRP A 42 10.35 -19.23 0.27
N CYS A 43 10.75 -18.52 1.33
CA CYS A 43 10.99 -17.08 1.28
C CYS A 43 12.20 -16.79 0.39
N ALA A 44 13.30 -17.55 0.57
CA ALA A 44 14.48 -17.46 -0.29
C ALA A 44 14.14 -17.73 -1.76
N ARG A 45 13.31 -18.73 -2.04
CA ARG A 45 12.85 -19.03 -3.40
C ARG A 45 12.07 -17.87 -4.02
N PHE A 46 11.09 -17.30 -3.31
CA PHE A 46 10.37 -16.11 -3.77
C PHE A 46 11.33 -14.92 -4.02
N ASN A 47 12.28 -14.71 -3.11
CA ASN A 47 13.26 -13.63 -3.20
C ASN A 47 14.23 -13.80 -4.39
N ALA A 48 14.49 -15.04 -4.82
CA ALA A 48 15.31 -15.31 -6.01
C ALA A 48 14.52 -15.17 -7.31
N GLU A 49 13.28 -15.67 -7.34
CA GLU A 49 12.48 -15.77 -8.57
C GLU A 49 11.68 -14.50 -8.88
N ILE A 50 11.00 -13.93 -7.89
CA ILE A 50 9.96 -12.91 -8.10
C ILE A 50 10.41 -11.53 -7.64
N ALA A 51 10.98 -11.44 -6.45
CA ALA A 51 11.37 -10.15 -5.87
C ALA A 51 12.18 -9.22 -6.80
N PRO A 52 13.16 -9.69 -7.60
CA PRO A 52 13.97 -8.82 -8.45
C PRO A 52 13.18 -8.20 -9.61
N ILE A 53 12.09 -8.86 -10.03
CA ILE A 53 11.26 -8.43 -11.15
C ILE A 53 9.92 -7.84 -10.71
N TYR A 54 9.50 -8.05 -9.46
CA TYR A 54 8.17 -7.73 -8.99
C TYR A 54 7.78 -6.26 -9.22
N ALA A 55 8.64 -5.30 -8.87
CA ALA A 55 8.37 -3.86 -9.08
C ALA A 55 8.17 -3.46 -10.55
N LYS A 56 8.56 -4.31 -11.50
CA LYS A 56 8.37 -4.09 -12.95
C LYS A 56 7.06 -4.70 -13.47
N THR A 57 6.40 -5.54 -12.68
CA THR A 57 5.08 -6.11 -13.02
C THR A 57 3.96 -5.10 -12.79
N ASP A 58 2.79 -5.34 -13.36
CA ASP A 58 1.62 -4.48 -13.16
C ASP A 58 1.15 -4.58 -11.70
N GLU A 59 1.16 -5.79 -11.14
CA GLU A 59 0.82 -6.07 -9.76
C GLU A 59 1.77 -5.38 -8.80
N GLY A 60 3.08 -5.41 -9.04
CA GLY A 60 4.06 -4.77 -8.15
C GLY A 60 4.10 -3.25 -8.26
N ARG A 61 3.59 -2.66 -9.35
CA ARG A 61 3.32 -1.23 -9.42
C ARG A 61 2.07 -0.83 -8.65
N ALA A 62 1.04 -1.68 -8.66
CA ALA A 62 -0.20 -1.45 -7.91
C ALA A 62 -0.05 -1.74 -6.41
N LEU A 63 0.75 -2.74 -6.05
CA LEU A 63 0.98 -3.23 -4.69
C LEU A 63 2.49 -3.32 -4.44
N PRO A 64 3.17 -2.23 -4.06
CA PRO A 64 4.59 -2.27 -3.74
C PRO A 64 4.88 -3.33 -2.67
N LEU A 65 5.95 -4.11 -2.88
CA LEU A 65 6.35 -5.18 -1.96
C LEU A 65 7.10 -4.61 -0.76
N ARG A 66 6.57 -4.87 0.44
CA ARG A 66 7.22 -4.60 1.72
C ARG A 66 7.57 -5.91 2.42
N ARG A 67 8.79 -6.02 2.94
CA ARG A 67 9.24 -7.19 3.72
C ARG A 67 9.20 -6.90 5.20
N VAL A 68 8.79 -7.89 5.99
CA VAL A 68 8.76 -7.83 7.44
C VAL A 68 9.32 -9.13 8.02
N ASP A 69 10.43 -8.99 8.75
CA ASP A 69 11.03 -10.09 9.50
C ASP A 69 10.29 -10.29 10.84
N LEU A 70 9.67 -11.45 10.99
CA LEU A 70 8.89 -11.82 12.18
C LEU A 70 9.74 -12.12 13.42
N THR A 71 11.07 -12.10 13.32
CA THR A 71 11.95 -12.16 14.49
C THR A 71 12.08 -10.81 15.20
N GLN A 72 11.69 -9.72 14.52
CA GLN A 72 11.71 -8.38 15.06
C GLN A 72 10.33 -7.97 15.59
N LYS A 73 10.27 -6.88 16.35
CA LYS A 73 8.99 -6.28 16.74
C LYS A 73 8.23 -5.85 15.48
N LEU A 74 6.94 -6.20 15.43
CA LEU A 74 6.08 -5.82 14.32
C LEU A 74 5.98 -4.28 14.22
N PRO A 75 6.11 -3.69 13.02
CA PRO A 75 5.91 -2.26 12.81
C PRO A 75 4.55 -1.78 13.35
N ALA A 76 4.51 -0.55 13.89
CA ALA A 76 3.32 -0.04 14.56
C ALA A 76 2.09 0.06 13.64
N ASP A 77 2.32 0.36 12.37
CA ASP A 77 1.32 0.42 11.31
C ASP A 77 0.78 -0.96 10.90
N LEU A 78 1.44 -2.04 11.33
CA LEU A 78 1.01 -3.43 11.12
C LEU A 78 0.51 -4.10 12.41
N ALA A 79 0.37 -3.37 13.53
CA ALA A 79 0.04 -3.95 14.83
C ALA A 79 -1.29 -4.71 14.87
N GLY A 80 -2.23 -4.40 13.97
CA GLY A 80 -3.51 -5.11 13.83
C GLY A 80 -3.50 -6.28 12.83
N ILE A 81 -2.37 -6.55 12.17
CA ILE A 81 -2.25 -7.59 11.15
C ILE A 81 -1.67 -8.85 11.78
N ASP A 82 -2.41 -9.95 11.72
CA ASP A 82 -1.90 -11.26 12.13
C ASP A 82 -1.05 -11.88 11.00
N PRO A 83 0.29 -12.00 11.18
CA PRO A 83 1.18 -12.58 10.17
C PRO A 83 0.95 -14.07 9.96
N GLY A 84 0.28 -14.75 10.90
CA GLY A 84 0.01 -16.18 10.86
C GLY A 84 1.24 -17.05 11.18
N ALA A 85 1.03 -18.38 11.10
CA ALA A 85 2.03 -19.37 11.50
C ALA A 85 3.04 -19.75 10.40
N PHE A 86 2.77 -19.40 9.14
CA PHE A 86 3.55 -19.88 7.99
C PHE A 86 4.32 -18.75 7.32
N THR A 87 5.51 -19.07 6.81
CA THR A 87 6.32 -18.15 6.01
C THR A 87 6.71 -18.80 4.66
N PRO A 88 6.69 -18.04 3.55
CA PRO A 88 6.22 -16.67 3.46
C PRO A 88 4.68 -16.60 3.56
N THR A 89 4.17 -15.55 4.20
CA THR A 89 2.77 -15.14 4.06
C THR A 89 2.75 -13.75 3.44
N PHE A 90 1.97 -13.59 2.38
CA PHE A 90 1.81 -12.31 1.68
C PHE A 90 0.43 -11.75 2.02
N VAL A 91 0.38 -10.56 2.60
CA VAL A 91 -0.85 -9.88 2.98
C VAL A 91 -0.99 -8.65 2.11
N VAL A 92 -2.13 -8.54 1.42
CA VAL A 92 -2.47 -7.35 0.65
C VAL A 92 -3.18 -6.39 1.59
N LEU A 93 -2.61 -5.21 1.75
CA LEU A 93 -3.18 -4.13 2.55
C LEU A 93 -3.73 -3.05 1.63
N ASP A 94 -4.90 -2.52 1.98
CA ASP A 94 -5.45 -1.30 1.40
C ASP A 94 -5.93 -0.40 2.53
N GLN A 95 -5.51 0.88 2.51
CA GLN A 95 -5.74 1.82 3.62
C GLN A 95 -5.35 1.27 5.01
N GLY A 96 -4.29 0.45 5.08
CA GLY A 96 -3.84 -0.18 6.32
C GLY A 96 -4.68 -1.38 6.79
N HIS A 97 -5.71 -1.77 6.02
CA HIS A 97 -6.55 -2.93 6.32
C HIS A 97 -6.22 -4.09 5.39
N GLU A 98 -6.23 -5.29 5.93
CA GLU A 98 -6.08 -6.50 5.12
C GLU A 98 -7.31 -6.74 4.24
N ILE A 99 -7.08 -6.85 2.93
CA ILE A 99 -8.10 -7.17 1.92
C ILE A 99 -7.92 -8.57 1.31
N GLY A 100 -6.79 -9.23 1.60
CA GLY A 100 -6.54 -10.60 1.17
C GLY A 100 -5.17 -11.09 1.56
N ARG A 101 -4.95 -12.41 1.49
CA ARG A 101 -3.65 -13.02 1.76
C ARG A 101 -3.35 -14.26 0.93
N ILE A 102 -2.06 -14.55 0.78
CA ILE A 102 -1.51 -15.74 0.13
C ILE A 102 -0.57 -16.41 1.14
N ARG A 103 -0.77 -17.72 1.39
CA ARG A 103 0.06 -18.51 2.31
C ARG A 103 0.99 -19.42 1.52
N GLY A 104 2.29 -19.30 1.78
CA GLY A 104 3.33 -20.04 1.10
C GLY A 104 3.63 -19.55 -0.31
N TYR A 105 4.64 -20.17 -0.93
CA TYR A 105 5.08 -19.87 -2.29
C TYR A 105 5.42 -21.16 -3.04
N PRO A 106 4.44 -21.84 -3.67
CA PRO A 106 4.71 -23.06 -4.44
C PRO A 106 5.34 -22.75 -5.82
N GLY A 107 5.15 -21.54 -6.34
CA GLY A 107 5.68 -21.07 -7.62
C GLY A 107 4.99 -19.78 -8.09
N ASP A 108 5.54 -19.20 -9.15
CA ASP A 108 5.15 -17.92 -9.76
C ASP A 108 3.70 -17.91 -10.27
N ALA A 109 3.28 -18.91 -11.03
CA ALA A 109 1.94 -19.00 -11.61
C ALA A 109 0.85 -19.02 -10.52
N PHE A 110 1.12 -19.70 -9.40
CA PHE A 110 0.21 -19.73 -8.27
C PHE A 110 0.17 -18.38 -7.54
N PHE A 111 1.34 -17.77 -7.33
CA PHE A 111 1.46 -16.47 -6.67
C PHE A 111 0.69 -15.38 -7.44
N PHE A 112 1.00 -15.19 -8.73
CA PHE A 112 0.33 -14.17 -9.55
C PHE A 112 -1.16 -14.49 -9.76
N GLY A 113 -1.51 -15.77 -9.94
CA GLY A 113 -2.91 -16.18 -10.08
C GLY A 113 -3.77 -15.86 -8.85
N LEU A 114 -3.25 -16.03 -7.63
CA LEU A 114 -3.96 -15.65 -6.41
C LEU A 114 -3.96 -14.14 -6.19
N LEU A 115 -2.83 -13.47 -6.44
CA LEU A 115 -2.71 -12.04 -6.27
C LEU A 115 -3.70 -11.29 -7.19
N GLY A 116 -3.80 -11.71 -8.45
CA GLY A 116 -4.77 -11.16 -9.40
C GLY A 116 -6.23 -11.35 -8.94
N ARG A 117 -6.57 -12.47 -8.28
CA ARG A 117 -7.92 -12.66 -7.71
C ARG A 117 -8.22 -11.66 -6.60
N ILE A 118 -7.24 -11.40 -5.71
CA ILE A 118 -7.41 -10.42 -4.63
C ILE A 118 -7.63 -9.02 -5.22
N ILE A 119 -6.80 -8.61 -6.19
CA ILE A 119 -6.92 -7.31 -6.86
C ILE A 119 -8.27 -7.17 -7.58
N ASN A 120 -8.74 -8.20 -8.27
CA ASN A 120 -10.00 -8.15 -9.01
C ASN A 120 -11.22 -8.11 -8.08
N ALA A 121 -11.17 -8.79 -6.93
CA ALA A 121 -12.25 -8.79 -5.96
C ALA A 121 -12.49 -7.40 -5.34
N THR A 122 -11.43 -6.59 -5.18
CA THR A 122 -11.55 -5.24 -4.63
C THR A 122 -11.89 -4.18 -5.68
N SER A 123 -11.65 -4.47 -6.96
CA SER A 123 -11.92 -3.56 -8.09
C SER A 123 -13.41 -3.48 -8.49
N GLY A 124 -14.33 -4.12 -7.76
CA GLY A 124 -15.78 -3.94 -7.93
C GLY A 124 -16.35 -4.43 -9.26
N THR A 125 -15.70 -5.36 -9.98
CA THR A 125 -16.30 -6.01 -11.15
C THR A 125 -16.86 -7.37 -10.73
N PRO A 126 -18.19 -7.57 -10.72
CA PRO A 126 -18.78 -8.88 -10.48
C PRO A 126 -18.25 -9.85 -11.53
N GLY A 127 -17.55 -10.91 -11.09
CA GLY A 127 -17.04 -11.94 -11.97
C GLY A 127 -18.16 -12.53 -12.83
N ARG A 128 -17.96 -12.54 -14.15
CA ARG A 128 -18.85 -13.23 -15.08
C ARG A 128 -18.55 -14.72 -15.00
N SER A 129 -19.54 -15.45 -14.47
CA SER A 129 -19.70 -16.90 -14.54
C SER A 129 -19.61 -17.44 -15.96
#